data_AF-A0A1C6B505-F1
#
_entry.id   AF-A0A1C6B505-F1
#
_cell.length_a   1.000
_cell.length_b   1.000
_cell.length_c   1.000
_cell.angle_alpha   90.00
_cell.angle_beta   90.00
_cell.angle_gamma   90.00
#
_symmetry.space_group_name_H-M   'P 1'
#
loop_
_entity.id
_entity.type
_entity.pdbx_description
1 polymer ?
#
loop_
_entity_poly.entity_id
_entity_poly.type
_entity_poly.pdbx_seq_one_letter_code
_entity_poly.pdbx_strand_id
1 'polypeptide(L)'
;MAYRLKDYLYNDKLTKEQNILMDRLYKLRMSGMAEAFEKQLLEPNTGLEPFEVRFADIVNHEWDQRESKKFKRLMKKASLKYPAADLDSSIYEPERQLNTHVIELLSKCDWIDEPNNLLMTGGAGAGKTHIACALCITAMHQNRTVKYIRANTLLKESDHARREGNYFDYSNEMAAYDLMVIDDFGLMDLDIEKCRDLFEIIESRDCRKATIIISQIPVSGWYQLFGDSTYADACLSRMTSKAYRLEFPGRDRRVNNGN
;
A
#
# COMPACT_ATOMS: atom_id res chain seq x y z
N MET A 1 14.82 -3.62 -12.46
CA MET A 1 14.81 -2.15 -12.69
C MET A 1 16.27 -1.70 -12.63
N ALA A 2 16.84 -1.29 -13.77
CA ALA A 2 18.24 -0.86 -13.81
C ALA A 2 18.38 0.42 -12.99
N TYR A 3 19.25 0.42 -11.98
CA TYR A 3 19.80 1.65 -11.42
C TYR A 3 20.39 2.41 -12.60
N ARG A 4 19.82 3.55 -12.98
CA ARG A 4 20.45 4.42 -13.98
C ARG A 4 21.73 4.89 -13.29
N LEU A 5 22.87 4.33 -13.69
CA LEU A 5 24.18 4.69 -13.14
C LEU A 5 24.33 6.19 -13.38
N LYS A 6 24.42 6.96 -12.29
CA LYS A 6 24.95 8.32 -12.39
C LYS A 6 26.44 8.13 -12.62
N ASP A 7 26.92 8.51 -13.79
CA ASP A 7 28.35 8.58 -14.03
C ASP A 7 28.94 9.67 -13.14
N TYR A 8 30.01 9.36 -12.44
CA TYR A 8 30.70 10.33 -11.62
C TYR A 8 31.41 11.34 -12.52
N LEU A 9 31.18 12.62 -12.27
CA LEU A 9 31.91 13.71 -12.89
C LEU A 9 33.02 14.15 -11.92
N TYR A 10 34.24 14.25 -12.44
CA TYR A 10 35.40 14.69 -11.66
C TYR A 10 35.13 16.03 -10.97
N ASN A 11 35.47 16.13 -9.69
CA ASN A 11 35.33 17.34 -8.90
C ASN A 11 36.72 17.93 -8.60
N ASP A 12 37.01 19.09 -9.20
CA ASP A 12 38.29 19.79 -9.07
C ASP A 12 38.59 20.29 -7.64
N LYS A 13 37.58 20.36 -6.78
CA LYS A 13 37.75 20.72 -5.36
C LYS A 13 38.24 19.55 -4.51
N LEU A 14 38.23 18.33 -5.04
CA LEU A 14 38.65 17.12 -4.35
C LEU A 14 40.04 16.68 -4.80
N THR A 15 40.77 15.99 -3.94
CA THR A 15 42.05 15.38 -4.32
C THR A 15 41.83 14.24 -5.32
N LYS A 16 42.89 13.81 -6.02
CA LYS A 16 42.84 12.67 -6.93
C LYS A 16 42.34 11.39 -6.24
N GLU A 17 42.79 11.14 -5.01
CA GLU A 17 42.39 9.96 -4.23
C GLU A 17 40.91 10.01 -3.83
N GLN A 18 40.41 11.20 -3.45
CA GLN A 18 39.00 11.42 -3.13
C GLN A 18 38.12 11.21 -4.38
N ASN A 19 38.51 11.74 -5.53
CA ASN A 19 37.82 11.49 -6.81
C ASN A 19 37.76 9.98 -7.16
N ILE A 20 38.85 9.24 -6.96
CA ILE A 20 38.87 7.77 -7.17
C ILE A 20 37.89 7.07 -6.24
N LEU A 21 37.81 7.49 -4.97
CA LEU A 21 36.88 6.91 -4.00
C LEU A 21 35.42 7.21 -4.38
N MET A 22 35.12 8.44 -4.83
CA MET A 22 33.80 8.83 -5.32
C MET A 22 33.36 7.98 -6.52
N ASP A 23 34.23 7.81 -7.53
CA ASP A 23 33.96 6.95 -8.69
C ASP A 23 33.63 5.50 -8.26
N ARG A 24 34.38 4.95 -7.29
CA ARG A 24 34.11 3.62 -6.73
C ARG A 24 32.74 3.55 -6.05
N LEU A 25 32.36 4.56 -5.25
CA LEU A 25 31.06 4.60 -4.58
C LEU A 25 29.91 4.63 -5.61
N TYR A 26 30.02 5.41 -6.68
CA TYR A 26 29.04 5.41 -7.76
C TYR A 26 28.95 4.07 -8.49
N LYS A 27 30.09 3.41 -8.77
CA LYS A 27 30.13 2.06 -9.37
C LYS A 27 29.52 0.98 -8.46
N LEU A 28 29.68 1.11 -7.14
CA LEU A 28 29.01 0.26 -6.14
C LEU A 28 27.53 0.61 -5.94
N ARG A 29 27.00 1.62 -6.66
CA ARG A 29 25.63 2.13 -6.54
C ARG A 29 25.32 2.72 -5.15
N MET A 30 26.33 3.28 -4.49
CA MET A 30 26.24 3.97 -3.20
C MET A 30 26.27 5.49 -3.42
N SER A 31 25.34 6.00 -4.24
CA SER A 31 25.34 7.41 -4.66
C SER A 31 25.08 8.38 -3.51
N GLY A 32 24.23 8.02 -2.56
CA GLY A 32 23.99 8.80 -1.34
C GLY A 32 25.22 8.83 -0.43
N MET A 33 25.95 7.72 -0.29
CA MET A 33 27.22 7.75 0.45
C MET A 33 28.21 8.72 -0.22
N ALA A 34 28.31 8.69 -1.55
CA ALA A 34 29.16 9.60 -2.30
C ALA A 34 28.76 11.07 -2.07
N GLU A 35 27.47 11.39 -2.24
CA GLU A 35 26.91 12.74 -2.04
C GLU A 35 27.18 13.26 -0.61
N ALA A 36 26.97 12.44 0.43
CA ALA A 36 27.22 12.82 1.82
C ALA A 36 28.72 12.95 2.15
N PHE A 37 29.55 12.04 1.61
CA PHE A 37 30.99 12.08 1.80
C PHE A 37 31.61 13.32 1.16
N GLU A 38 31.22 13.64 -0.08
CA GLU A 38 31.65 14.87 -0.75
C GLU A 38 31.26 16.12 0.04
N LYS A 39 30.03 16.18 0.57
CA LYS A 39 29.60 17.29 1.43
C LYS A 39 30.53 17.45 2.64
N GLN A 40 30.88 16.35 3.31
CA GLN A 40 31.81 16.37 4.45
C GLN A 40 33.23 16.79 4.07
N LEU A 41 33.71 16.43 2.88
CA LEU A 41 35.04 16.84 2.40
C LEU A 41 35.11 18.34 2.09
N LEU A 42 33.99 18.94 1.68
CA LEU A 42 33.90 20.35 1.29
C LEU A 42 33.58 21.29 2.47
N GLU A 43 33.15 20.74 3.61
CA GLU A 43 32.70 21.49 4.78
C GLU A 43 33.86 21.64 5.81
N PRO A 44 34.38 22.85 6.06
CA PRO A 44 35.60 23.06 6.85
C PRO A 44 35.51 22.59 8.30
N ASN A 45 34.31 22.66 8.88
CA ASN A 45 34.08 22.36 10.30
C ASN A 45 33.79 20.88 10.55
N THR A 46 33.70 20.06 9.51
CA THR A 46 33.36 18.64 9.67
C THR A 46 34.37 17.90 10.54
N GLY A 47 35.64 18.30 10.53
CA GLY A 47 36.67 17.69 11.41
C GLY A 47 36.45 17.86 12.91
N LEU A 48 35.50 18.70 13.34
CA LEU A 48 35.13 18.87 14.75
C LEU A 48 34.30 17.68 15.27
N GLU A 49 33.61 16.96 14.39
CA GLU A 49 32.80 15.80 14.75
C GLU A 49 33.64 14.51 14.78
N PRO A 50 33.40 13.60 15.74
CA PRO A 50 34.04 12.29 15.77
C PRO A 50 33.86 11.52 14.47
N PHE A 51 34.83 10.67 14.12
CA PHE A 51 34.78 9.87 12.89
C PHE A 51 33.51 9.02 12.80
N GLU A 52 33.09 8.42 13.91
CA GLU A 52 31.94 7.53 13.99
C GLU A 52 30.63 8.26 13.64
N VAL A 53 30.47 9.51 14.09
CA VAL A 53 29.31 10.36 13.78
C VAL A 53 29.26 10.67 12.30
N ARG A 54 30.39 11.12 11.75
CA ARG A 54 30.52 11.44 10.33
C ARG A 54 30.28 10.22 9.44
N PHE A 55 30.83 9.08 9.80
CA PHE A 55 30.64 7.84 9.05
C PHE A 55 29.18 7.36 9.13
N ALA A 56 28.54 7.46 10.30
CA ALA A 56 27.13 7.17 10.47
C ALA A 56 26.26 8.06 9.56
N ASP A 57 26.53 9.36 9.48
CA ASP A 57 25.80 10.28 8.59
C ASP A 57 25.87 9.86 7.11
N ILE A 58 27.06 9.42 6.65
CA ILE A 58 27.25 8.95 5.28
C ILE A 58 26.41 7.69 5.01
N VAL A 59 26.47 6.72 5.92
CA VAL A 59 25.74 5.45 5.79
C VAL A 59 24.23 5.69 5.86
N ASN A 60 23.78 6.49 6.84
CA ASN A 60 22.37 6.83 7.04
C ASN A 60 21.81 7.57 5.83
N HIS A 61 22.57 8.48 5.22
CA HIS A 61 22.13 9.18 4.01
C HIS A 61 21.84 8.23 2.85
N GLU A 62 22.70 7.24 2.61
CA GLU A 62 22.45 6.20 1.59
C GLU A 62 21.23 5.34 1.96
N TRP A 63 21.14 4.93 3.22
CA TRP A 63 20.04 4.12 3.73
C TRP A 63 18.69 4.82 3.53
N ASP A 64 18.56 6.06 4.02
CA ASP A 64 17.35 6.87 3.92
C ASP A 64 16.96 7.15 2.48
N GLN A 65 17.94 7.39 1.61
CA GLN A 65 17.71 7.60 0.18
C GLN A 65 17.14 6.33 -0.46
N ARG A 66 17.62 5.14 -0.08
CA ARG A 66 17.11 3.84 -0.58
C ARG A 66 15.71 3.55 -0.08
N GLU A 67 15.46 3.69 1.22
CA GLU A 67 14.13 3.46 1.82
C GLU A 67 13.12 4.44 1.22
N SER A 68 13.47 5.72 1.07
CA SER A 68 12.62 6.73 0.42
C SER A 68 12.29 6.37 -1.03
N LYS A 69 13.27 5.90 -1.82
CA LYS A 69 13.04 5.47 -3.21
C LYS A 69 12.14 4.23 -3.27
N LYS A 70 12.35 3.27 -2.37
CA LYS A 70 11.55 2.04 -2.27
C LYS A 70 10.10 2.37 -1.92
N PHE A 71 9.87 3.18 -0.90
CA PHE A 71 8.54 3.64 -0.49
C PHE A 71 7.84 4.40 -1.61
N LYS A 72 8.50 5.37 -2.27
CA LYS A 72 7.93 6.10 -3.43
C LYS A 72 7.50 5.15 -4.56
N ARG A 73 8.25 4.09 -4.81
CA ARG A 73 7.90 3.07 -5.81
C ARG A 73 6.67 2.27 -5.38
N LEU A 74 6.59 1.86 -4.12
CA LEU A 74 5.42 1.16 -3.57
C LEU A 74 4.17 2.06 -3.65
N MET A 75 4.28 3.31 -3.19
CA MET A 75 3.20 4.30 -3.24
C MET A 75 2.67 4.51 -4.66
N LYS A 76 3.57 4.65 -5.65
CA LYS A 76 3.17 4.79 -7.06
C LYS A 76 2.43 3.56 -7.59
N LYS A 77 2.88 2.35 -7.21
CA LYS A 77 2.26 1.09 -7.63
C LYS A 77 0.92 0.81 -6.92
N ALA A 78 0.74 1.31 -5.71
CA ALA A 78 -0.46 1.05 -4.91
C ALA A 78 -1.70 1.74 -5.46
N SER A 79 -1.55 2.84 -6.21
CA SER A 79 -2.67 3.57 -6.82
C SER A 79 -3.75 3.99 -5.81
N LEU A 80 -3.33 4.37 -4.59
CA LEU A 80 -4.24 4.77 -3.51
C LEU A 80 -5.13 5.96 -3.94
N LYS A 81 -6.42 5.91 -3.58
CA LYS A 81 -7.33 7.04 -3.79
C LYS A 81 -6.95 8.26 -2.95
N TYR A 82 -6.43 8.03 -1.74
CA TYR A 82 -5.96 9.08 -0.83
C TYR A 82 -4.50 8.79 -0.42
N PRO A 83 -3.50 9.24 -1.20
CA PRO A 83 -2.08 8.94 -0.95
C PRO A 83 -1.49 9.69 0.24
N ALA A 84 -2.19 10.68 0.77
CA ALA A 84 -1.82 11.44 1.96
C ALA A 84 -2.65 11.03 3.20
N ALA A 85 -3.39 9.93 3.13
CA ALA A 85 -4.20 9.47 4.27
C ALA A 85 -3.31 9.00 5.43
N ASP A 86 -3.71 9.33 6.64
CA ASP A 86 -3.05 8.93 7.87
C ASP A 86 -4.08 8.51 8.94
N LEU A 87 -3.55 7.90 10.01
CA LEU A 87 -4.31 7.60 11.22
C LEU A 87 -4.08 8.76 12.21
N ASP A 88 -4.72 9.88 11.95
CA ASP A 88 -4.65 11.09 12.77
C ASP A 88 -5.59 11.04 13.99
N SER A 89 -5.62 12.12 14.76
CA SER A 89 -6.50 12.24 15.93
C SER A 89 -7.99 12.18 15.59
N SER A 90 -8.38 12.33 14.31
CA SER A 90 -9.77 12.25 13.89
C SER A 90 -10.37 10.87 14.13
N ILE A 91 -9.57 9.81 14.29
CA ILE A 91 -10.10 8.47 14.61
C ILE A 91 -10.74 8.41 16.00
N TYR A 92 -10.34 9.30 16.92
CA TYR A 92 -10.85 9.37 18.30
C TYR A 92 -12.06 10.30 18.45
N GLU A 93 -12.52 10.94 17.37
CA GLU A 93 -13.74 11.76 17.38
C GLU A 93 -14.95 10.91 17.81
N PRO A 94 -15.61 11.22 18.95
CA PRO A 94 -16.70 10.39 19.48
C PRO A 94 -17.87 10.22 18.51
N GLU A 95 -18.12 11.23 17.66
CA GLU A 95 -19.18 11.20 16.65
C GLU A 95 -18.99 10.13 15.59
N ARG A 96 -17.75 9.68 15.36
CA ARG A 96 -17.46 8.63 14.38
C ARG A 96 -17.77 7.24 14.90
N GLN A 97 -17.81 7.08 16.24
CA GLN A 97 -18.10 5.82 16.93
C GLN A 97 -17.26 4.64 16.39
N LEU A 98 -16.00 4.92 16.08
CA LEU A 98 -15.07 3.90 15.59
C LEU A 98 -14.52 3.09 16.75
N ASN A 99 -14.26 1.80 16.48
CA ASN A 99 -13.48 0.98 17.39
C ASN A 99 -11.99 1.34 17.24
N THR A 100 -11.54 2.34 17.98
CA THR A 100 -10.16 2.85 17.95
C THR A 100 -9.15 1.78 18.33
N HIS A 101 -9.47 0.97 19.33
CA HIS A 101 -8.62 -0.16 19.75
C HIS A 101 -8.35 -1.14 18.60
N VAL A 102 -9.38 -1.50 17.83
CA VAL A 102 -9.22 -2.36 16.66
C VAL A 102 -8.38 -1.68 15.58
N ILE A 103 -8.57 -0.38 15.33
CA ILE A 103 -7.76 0.37 14.36
C ILE A 103 -6.28 0.40 14.77
N GLU A 104 -5.99 0.62 16.06
CA GLU A 104 -4.64 0.59 16.60
C GLU A 104 -3.98 -0.79 16.40
N LEU A 105 -4.71 -1.88 16.69
CA LEU A 105 -4.22 -3.23 16.44
C LEU A 105 -3.98 -3.50 14.95
N LEU A 106 -4.91 -3.08 14.08
CA LEU A 106 -4.76 -3.22 12.62
C LEU A 106 -3.57 -2.43 12.07
N SER A 107 -3.22 -1.29 12.71
CA SER A 107 -2.06 -0.48 12.30
C SER A 107 -0.72 -1.19 12.50
N LYS A 108 -0.66 -2.19 13.38
CA LYS A 108 0.53 -3.05 13.54
C LYS A 108 0.79 -3.93 12.31
N CYS A 109 -0.23 -4.17 11.49
CA CYS A 109 -0.18 -4.98 10.27
C CYS A 109 0.11 -6.48 10.47
N ASP A 110 0.13 -6.99 11.70
CA ASP A 110 0.33 -8.43 12.00
C ASP A 110 -0.71 -9.32 11.29
N TRP A 111 -1.95 -8.82 11.17
CA TRP A 111 -3.04 -9.50 10.47
C TRP A 111 -2.77 -9.76 8.97
N ILE A 112 -1.85 -9.01 8.36
CA ILE A 112 -1.45 -9.20 6.96
C ILE A 112 -0.57 -10.44 6.81
N ASP A 113 0.24 -10.77 7.83
CA ASP A 113 1.09 -11.97 7.86
C ASP A 113 0.30 -13.24 8.21
N GLU A 114 -0.83 -13.10 8.90
CA GLU A 114 -1.78 -14.17 9.21
C GLU A 114 -2.83 -14.42 8.10
N PRO A 115 -2.49 -14.05 6.86
CA PRO A 115 -3.39 -13.58 5.78
C PRO A 115 -4.89 -13.46 6.14
N ASN A 116 -5.20 -12.65 7.15
CA ASN A 116 -6.60 -12.38 7.51
C ASN A 116 -7.15 -11.27 6.61
N ASN A 117 -8.42 -11.37 6.22
CA ASN A 117 -9.12 -10.29 5.52
C ASN A 117 -9.59 -9.22 6.51
N LEU A 118 -9.90 -8.04 5.99
CA LEU A 118 -10.52 -6.96 6.75
C LEU A 118 -11.75 -6.45 6.01
N LEU A 119 -12.92 -6.56 6.63
CA LEU A 119 -14.18 -6.07 6.07
C LEU A 119 -14.50 -4.72 6.69
N MET A 120 -14.62 -3.69 5.86
CA MET A 120 -14.95 -2.33 6.29
C MET A 120 -16.32 -1.95 5.75
N THR A 121 -17.31 -1.83 6.63
CA THR A 121 -18.71 -1.58 6.26
C THR A 121 -19.28 -0.33 6.94
N GLY A 122 -20.22 0.35 6.29
CA GLY A 122 -20.88 1.55 6.86
C GLY A 122 -21.32 2.54 5.78
N GLY A 123 -22.00 3.61 6.18
CA GLY A 123 -22.59 4.59 5.26
C GLY A 123 -21.59 5.31 4.34
N ALA A 124 -22.10 5.93 3.28
CA ALA A 124 -21.29 6.81 2.42
C ALA A 124 -20.63 7.92 3.25
N GLY A 125 -19.39 8.26 2.90
CA GLY A 125 -18.67 9.36 3.55
C GLY A 125 -18.27 9.18 5.02
N ALA A 126 -18.49 8.00 5.62
CA ALA A 126 -18.08 7.69 7.00
C ALA A 126 -16.55 7.53 7.19
N GLY A 127 -15.75 7.62 6.12
CA GLY A 127 -14.28 7.60 6.18
C GLY A 127 -13.62 6.23 5.95
N LYS A 128 -14.38 5.20 5.51
CA LYS A 128 -13.85 3.85 5.24
C LYS A 128 -12.61 3.85 4.35
N THR A 129 -12.72 4.45 3.16
CA THR A 129 -11.61 4.51 2.20
C THR A 129 -10.40 5.28 2.73
N HIS A 130 -10.60 6.29 3.58
CA HIS A 130 -9.49 7.03 4.18
C HIS A 130 -8.70 6.15 5.14
N ILE A 131 -9.38 5.48 6.08
CA ILE A 131 -8.73 4.55 7.02
C ILE A 131 -8.07 3.39 6.28
N ALA A 132 -8.70 2.84 5.24
CA ALA A 132 -8.09 1.79 4.44
C ALA A 132 -6.79 2.27 3.75
N CYS A 133 -6.78 3.49 3.19
CA CYS A 133 -5.58 4.08 2.60
C CYS A 133 -4.49 4.33 3.66
N ALA A 134 -4.86 4.79 4.86
CA ALA A 134 -3.92 4.99 5.95
C ALA A 134 -3.27 3.67 6.39
N LEU A 135 -4.05 2.60 6.57
CA LEU A 135 -3.54 1.25 6.85
C LEU A 135 -2.62 0.74 5.74
N CYS A 136 -2.96 1.00 4.47
CA CYS A 136 -2.09 0.68 3.33
C CYS A 136 -0.75 1.40 3.40
N ILE A 137 -0.75 2.67 3.79
CA ILE A 137 0.47 3.48 3.94
C ILE A 137 1.33 2.90 5.06
N THR A 138 0.73 2.55 6.20
CA THR A 138 1.43 1.85 7.29
C THR A 138 2.04 0.52 6.83
N ALA A 139 1.29 -0.28 6.06
CA ALA A 139 1.80 -1.53 5.48
C ALA A 139 2.98 -1.29 4.53
N MET A 140 2.95 -0.24 3.71
CA MET A 140 4.06 0.11 2.80
C MET A 140 5.30 0.61 3.55
N HIS A 141 5.14 1.30 4.68
CA HIS A 141 6.27 1.64 5.57
C HIS A 141 6.94 0.38 6.14
N GLN A 142 6.18 -0.69 6.32
CA GLN A 142 6.70 -2.02 6.65
C GLN A 142 7.12 -2.83 5.41
N ASN A 143 7.39 -2.16 4.28
CA ASN A 143 7.91 -2.76 3.06
C ASN A 143 7.00 -3.78 2.35
N ARG A 144 5.70 -3.76 2.65
CA ARG A 144 4.69 -4.62 2.00
C ARG A 144 4.22 -4.02 0.67
N THR A 145 3.93 -4.88 -0.29
CA THR A 145 3.32 -4.50 -1.56
C THR A 145 1.81 -4.33 -1.40
N VAL A 146 1.29 -3.21 -1.91
CA VAL A 146 -0.14 -2.89 -1.80
C VAL A 146 -0.72 -2.62 -3.18
N LYS A 147 -1.98 -3.00 -3.39
CA LYS A 147 -2.80 -2.57 -4.52
C LYS A 147 -4.16 -2.08 -4.03
N TYR A 148 -4.51 -0.84 -4.34
CA TYR A 148 -5.86 -0.34 -4.19
C TYR A 148 -6.55 -0.35 -5.56
N ILE A 149 -7.79 -0.85 -5.58
CA ILE A 149 -8.63 -0.88 -6.78
C ILE A 149 -10.10 -0.83 -6.40
N ARG A 150 -10.93 -0.16 -7.21
CA ARG A 150 -12.39 -0.24 -7.06
C ARG A 150 -12.88 -1.55 -7.63
N ALA A 151 -13.86 -2.18 -7.00
CA ALA A 151 -14.39 -3.46 -7.41
C ALA A 151 -14.87 -3.46 -8.88
N ASN A 152 -15.56 -2.41 -9.31
CA ASN A 152 -15.96 -2.25 -10.73
C ASN A 152 -14.74 -2.15 -11.69
N THR A 153 -13.66 -1.47 -11.28
CA THR A 153 -12.43 -1.39 -12.09
C THR A 153 -11.74 -2.74 -12.17
N LEU A 154 -11.65 -3.47 -11.06
CA LEU A 154 -11.09 -4.83 -11.01
C LEU A 154 -11.79 -5.76 -12.01
N LEU A 155 -13.12 -5.74 -12.03
CA LEU A 155 -13.93 -6.57 -12.92
C LEU A 155 -13.78 -6.16 -14.39
N LYS A 156 -13.70 -4.86 -14.69
CA LYS A 156 -13.45 -4.37 -16.05
C LYS A 156 -12.06 -4.77 -16.56
N GLU A 157 -11.04 -4.63 -15.72
CA GLU A 157 -9.68 -5.07 -16.05
C GLU A 157 -9.62 -6.59 -16.24
N SER A 158 -10.37 -7.37 -15.44
CA SER A 158 -10.51 -8.82 -15.57
C SER A 158 -11.16 -9.23 -16.90
N ASP A 159 -12.28 -8.62 -17.26
CA ASP A 159 -12.99 -8.84 -18.53
C ASP A 159 -12.10 -8.50 -19.74
N HIS A 160 -11.42 -7.35 -19.68
CA HIS A 160 -10.46 -6.97 -20.72
C HIS A 160 -9.32 -7.99 -20.84
N ALA A 161 -8.73 -8.41 -19.71
CA ALA A 161 -7.66 -9.38 -19.72
C ALA A 161 -8.07 -10.75 -20.28
N ARG A 162 -9.33 -11.16 -20.04
CA ARG A 162 -9.91 -12.36 -20.63
C ARG A 162 -10.03 -12.26 -22.15
N ARG A 163 -10.51 -11.12 -22.67
CA ARG A 163 -10.65 -10.89 -24.12
C ARG A 163 -9.30 -10.89 -24.84
N GLU A 164 -8.27 -10.36 -24.20
CA GLU A 164 -6.89 -10.32 -24.72
C GLU A 164 -6.11 -11.63 -24.48
N GLY A 165 -6.70 -12.61 -23.80
CA GLY A 165 -6.05 -13.89 -23.51
C GLY A 165 -4.92 -13.84 -22.47
N ASN A 166 -4.82 -12.76 -21.70
CA ASN A 166 -3.77 -12.55 -20.67
C ASN A 166 -4.32 -12.58 -19.22
N TYR A 167 -5.54 -13.09 -19.05
CA TYR A 167 -6.22 -13.18 -17.75
C TYR A 167 -5.38 -13.86 -16.66
N PHE A 168 -4.69 -14.95 -16.99
CA PHE A 168 -3.88 -15.69 -16.03
C PHE A 168 -2.76 -14.81 -15.44
N ASP A 169 -2.08 -14.03 -16.27
CA ASP A 169 -1.02 -13.13 -15.84
C ASP A 169 -1.57 -12.00 -14.97
N TYR A 170 -2.70 -11.42 -15.39
CA TYR A 170 -3.40 -10.39 -14.62
C TYR A 170 -3.87 -10.89 -13.25
N SER A 171 -4.49 -12.07 -13.19
CA SER A 171 -4.96 -12.68 -11.94
C SER A 171 -3.78 -12.96 -11.00
N ASN A 172 -2.67 -13.49 -11.52
CA ASN A 172 -1.44 -13.69 -10.74
C ASN A 172 -0.85 -12.37 -10.23
N GLU A 173 -0.85 -11.31 -11.05
CA GLU A 173 -0.40 -9.99 -10.61
C GLU A 173 -1.25 -9.47 -9.45
N MET A 174 -2.58 -9.52 -9.56
CA MET A 174 -3.51 -9.08 -8.51
C MET A 174 -3.38 -9.93 -7.23
N ALA A 175 -3.17 -11.25 -7.39
CA ALA A 175 -3.00 -12.16 -6.26
C ALA A 175 -1.64 -11.99 -5.55
N ALA A 176 -0.60 -11.49 -6.23
CA ALA A 176 0.75 -11.40 -5.68
C ALA A 176 0.94 -10.31 -4.61
N TYR A 177 0.10 -9.27 -4.60
CA TYR A 177 0.21 -8.18 -3.63
C TYR A 177 -0.02 -8.66 -2.19
N ASP A 178 0.87 -8.25 -1.27
CA ASP A 178 0.79 -8.55 0.16
C ASP A 178 -0.55 -8.10 0.75
N LEU A 179 -1.01 -6.92 0.34
CA LEU A 179 -2.31 -6.38 0.70
C LEU A 179 -3.03 -5.86 -0.54
N MET A 180 -4.28 -6.29 -0.73
CA MET A 180 -5.16 -5.77 -1.78
C MET A 180 -6.38 -5.11 -1.16
N VAL A 181 -6.75 -3.93 -1.65
CA VAL A 181 -7.98 -3.24 -1.27
C VAL A 181 -8.95 -3.26 -2.43
N ILE A 182 -10.13 -3.82 -2.19
CA ILE A 182 -11.27 -3.82 -3.09
C ILE A 182 -12.29 -2.82 -2.52
N ASP A 183 -12.34 -1.63 -3.12
CA ASP A 183 -13.23 -0.54 -2.68
C ASP A 183 -14.56 -0.52 -3.45
N ASP A 184 -15.59 0.08 -2.86
CA ASP A 184 -16.94 0.20 -3.43
C ASP A 184 -17.58 -1.16 -3.80
N PHE A 185 -17.30 -2.21 -3.01
CA PHE A 185 -17.89 -3.54 -3.21
C PHE A 185 -19.41 -3.50 -3.00
N GLY A 186 -20.15 -4.07 -3.95
CA GLY A 186 -21.62 -4.13 -3.93
C GLY A 186 -22.33 -2.90 -4.50
N LEU A 187 -21.61 -1.94 -5.09
CA LEU A 187 -22.19 -0.79 -5.80
C LEU A 187 -22.26 -1.02 -7.32
N MET A 188 -22.25 -2.28 -7.76
CA MET A 188 -22.35 -2.67 -9.16
C MET A 188 -23.08 -4.01 -9.28
N ASP A 189 -23.70 -4.23 -10.43
CA ASP A 189 -24.34 -5.50 -10.75
C ASP A 189 -23.29 -6.59 -11.02
N LEU A 190 -23.43 -7.71 -10.30
CA LEU A 190 -22.62 -8.90 -10.45
C LEU A 190 -23.38 -9.93 -11.31
N ASP A 191 -23.04 -10.01 -12.59
CA ASP A 191 -23.42 -11.15 -13.42
C ASP A 191 -22.53 -12.37 -13.11
N ILE A 192 -22.85 -13.51 -13.72
CA ILE A 192 -22.15 -14.77 -13.48
C ILE A 192 -20.66 -14.67 -13.83
N GLU A 193 -20.29 -13.96 -14.90
CA GLU A 193 -18.89 -13.82 -15.30
C GLU A 193 -18.10 -12.96 -14.32
N LYS A 194 -18.67 -11.84 -13.86
CA LYS A 194 -18.07 -11.01 -12.81
C LYS A 194 -17.95 -11.75 -11.49
N CYS A 195 -18.96 -12.55 -11.12
CA CYS A 195 -18.89 -13.41 -9.94
C CYS A 195 -17.72 -14.40 -10.04
N ARG A 196 -17.56 -15.02 -11.22
CA ARG A 196 -16.45 -15.93 -11.50
C ARG A 196 -15.10 -15.21 -11.39
N ASP A 197 -14.97 -14.02 -11.96
CA ASP A 197 -13.70 -13.26 -11.89
C ASP A 197 -13.32 -12.87 -10.48
N LEU A 198 -14.28 -12.36 -9.73
CA LEU A 198 -14.06 -12.04 -8.33
C LEU A 198 -13.67 -13.31 -7.56
N PHE A 199 -14.36 -14.43 -7.80
CA PHE A 199 -14.06 -15.70 -7.16
C PHE A 199 -12.63 -16.17 -7.47
N GLU A 200 -12.19 -16.16 -8.73
CA GLU A 200 -10.85 -16.64 -9.12
C GLU A 200 -9.74 -15.81 -8.44
N ILE A 201 -9.92 -14.49 -8.33
CA ILE A 201 -8.96 -13.59 -7.66
C ILE A 201 -8.96 -13.81 -6.14
N ILE A 202 -10.15 -13.88 -5.53
CA ILE A 202 -10.28 -14.10 -4.08
C ILE A 202 -9.74 -15.48 -3.68
N GLU A 203 -10.05 -16.52 -4.46
CA GLU A 203 -9.54 -17.88 -4.23
C GLU A 203 -8.02 -17.95 -4.32
N SER A 204 -7.43 -17.27 -5.29
CA SER A 204 -5.96 -17.23 -5.43
C SER A 204 -5.26 -16.57 -4.24
N ARG A 205 -5.98 -15.71 -3.50
CA ARG A 205 -5.49 -15.00 -2.31
C ARG A 205 -5.86 -15.68 -0.99
N ASP A 206 -6.86 -16.56 -0.99
CA ASP A 206 -7.39 -17.18 0.23
C ASP A 206 -6.28 -17.90 1.01
N CYS A 207 -6.26 -17.69 2.33
CA CYS A 207 -5.25 -18.17 3.26
C CYS A 207 -3.77 -17.89 2.86
N ARG A 208 -3.52 -16.97 1.92
CA ARG A 208 -2.17 -16.64 1.41
C ARG A 208 -1.84 -15.16 1.53
N LYS A 209 -2.79 -14.28 1.22
CA LYS A 209 -2.61 -12.83 1.19
C LYS A 209 -3.84 -12.12 1.73
N ALA A 210 -3.64 -11.05 2.49
CA ALA A 210 -4.72 -10.31 3.12
C ALA A 210 -5.47 -9.41 2.12
N THR A 211 -6.79 -9.30 2.27
CA THR A 211 -7.62 -8.43 1.43
C THR A 211 -8.50 -7.53 2.29
N ILE A 212 -8.48 -6.22 2.04
CA ILE A 212 -9.45 -5.28 2.57
C ILE A 212 -10.62 -5.20 1.58
N ILE A 213 -11.83 -5.43 2.06
CA ILE A 213 -13.05 -5.25 1.29
C ILE A 213 -13.85 -4.12 1.91
N ILE A 214 -14.12 -3.09 1.13
CA ILE A 214 -14.88 -1.91 1.58
C ILE A 214 -16.24 -1.94 0.91
N SER A 215 -17.31 -1.90 1.71
CA SER A 215 -18.67 -1.87 1.21
C SER A 215 -19.55 -0.89 1.97
N GLN A 216 -20.59 -0.37 1.29
CA GLN A 216 -21.67 0.35 1.96
C GLN A 216 -22.77 -0.59 2.47
N ILE A 217 -22.77 -1.83 1.98
CA ILE A 217 -23.75 -2.85 2.32
C ILE A 217 -23.22 -3.66 3.50
N PRO A 218 -24.02 -3.90 4.55
CA PRO A 218 -23.65 -4.80 5.64
C PRO A 218 -23.31 -6.20 5.10
N VAL A 219 -22.39 -6.91 5.75
CA VAL A 219 -21.94 -8.25 5.32
C VAL A 219 -23.10 -9.24 5.16
N SER A 220 -24.14 -9.13 5.99
CA SER A 220 -25.36 -9.96 5.89
C SER A 220 -26.12 -9.78 4.58
N GLY A 221 -26.01 -8.62 3.92
CA GLY A 221 -26.61 -8.34 2.62
C GLY A 221 -25.74 -8.77 1.44
N TRP A 222 -24.51 -9.23 1.64
CA TRP A 222 -23.61 -9.52 0.53
C TRP A 222 -24.05 -10.72 -0.30
N TYR A 223 -24.72 -11.71 0.31
CA TYR A 223 -25.27 -12.86 -0.43
C TYR A 223 -26.20 -12.43 -1.56
N GLN A 224 -27.05 -11.43 -1.30
CA GLN A 224 -28.01 -10.93 -2.28
C GLN A 224 -27.34 -10.27 -3.50
N LEU A 225 -26.09 -9.78 -3.34
CA LEU A 225 -25.34 -9.18 -4.45
C LEU A 225 -24.94 -10.20 -5.51
N PHE A 226 -24.75 -11.46 -5.12
CA PHE A 226 -24.39 -12.54 -6.04
C PHE A 226 -25.61 -13.19 -6.71
N GLY A 227 -26.83 -12.88 -6.26
CA GLY A 227 -28.05 -13.54 -6.73
C GLY A 227 -28.01 -15.06 -6.57
N ASP A 228 -28.62 -15.79 -7.50
CA ASP A 228 -28.61 -17.27 -7.56
C ASP A 228 -27.32 -17.84 -8.19
N SER A 229 -26.21 -17.09 -8.15
CA SER A 229 -24.93 -17.53 -8.70
C SER A 229 -24.35 -18.69 -7.88
N THR A 230 -23.92 -19.76 -8.56
CA THR A 230 -23.25 -20.91 -7.93
C THR A 230 -21.93 -20.55 -7.23
N TYR A 231 -21.40 -19.34 -7.47
CA TYR A 231 -20.18 -18.83 -6.83
C TYR A 231 -20.43 -18.10 -5.51
N ALA A 232 -21.69 -17.76 -5.17
CA ALA A 232 -22.03 -16.90 -4.04
C ALA A 232 -21.44 -17.42 -2.72
N ASP A 233 -21.84 -18.64 -2.31
CA ASP A 233 -21.38 -19.27 -1.07
C ASP A 233 -19.86 -19.39 -1.01
N ALA A 234 -19.27 -19.89 -2.11
CA ALA A 234 -17.85 -20.14 -2.19
C ALA A 234 -17.03 -18.86 -2.05
N CYS A 235 -17.41 -17.80 -2.76
CA CYS A 235 -16.74 -16.50 -2.73
C CYS A 235 -16.91 -15.82 -1.36
N LEU A 236 -18.13 -15.79 -0.83
CA LEU A 236 -18.42 -15.15 0.46
C LEU A 236 -17.71 -15.87 1.61
N SER A 237 -17.68 -17.20 1.59
CA SER A 237 -16.94 -17.99 2.59
C SER A 237 -15.45 -17.59 2.62
N ARG A 238 -14.81 -17.44 1.46
CA ARG A 238 -13.38 -17.04 1.38
C ARG A 238 -13.16 -15.59 1.81
N MET A 239 -14.09 -14.69 1.48
CA MET A 239 -14.02 -13.30 1.92
C MET A 239 -14.21 -13.16 3.43
N THR A 240 -15.05 -14.00 4.06
CA THR A 240 -15.56 -13.77 5.43
C THR A 240 -15.06 -14.75 6.50
N SER A 241 -14.53 -15.92 6.14
CA SER A 241 -14.17 -16.98 7.11
C SER A 241 -13.03 -16.59 8.05
N LYS A 242 -11.99 -15.94 7.54
CA LYS A 242 -10.87 -15.38 8.31
C LYS A 242 -10.80 -13.88 8.13
N ALA A 243 -11.78 -13.18 8.70
CA ALA A 243 -11.90 -11.74 8.49
C ALA A 243 -12.16 -10.96 9.79
N TYR A 244 -11.34 -9.94 10.02
CA TYR A 244 -11.67 -8.88 10.97
C TYR A 244 -12.75 -7.97 10.38
N ARG A 245 -13.51 -7.31 11.26
CA ARG A 245 -14.57 -6.38 10.85
C ARG A 245 -14.36 -5.04 11.51
N LEU A 246 -14.50 -3.99 10.72
CA LEU A 246 -14.49 -2.61 11.19
C LEU A 246 -15.72 -1.90 10.64
N GLU A 247 -16.65 -1.58 11.53
CA GLU A 247 -17.87 -0.88 11.18
C GLU A 247 -17.69 0.64 11.33
N PHE A 248 -18.34 1.38 10.44
CA PHE A 248 -18.30 2.83 10.36
C PHE A 248 -19.72 3.39 10.51
N PRO A 249 -20.26 3.44 11.74
CA PRO A 249 -21.62 3.90 12.01
C PRO A 249 -21.78 5.43 11.98
N GLY A 250 -20.67 6.18 11.99
CA GLY A 250 -20.67 7.64 11.93
C GLY A 250 -21.33 8.22 10.68
N ARG A 251 -21.77 9.49 10.77
CA ARG A 251 -22.44 10.23 9.69
C ARG A 251 -21.50 10.55 8.53
N ASP A 252 -22.07 10.94 7.38
CA ASP A 252 -21.30 11.38 6.22
C ASP A 252 -20.55 12.70 6.53
N ARG A 253 -19.22 12.63 6.56
CA ARG A 253 -18.36 13.79 6.88
C ARG A 253 -18.25 14.79 5.72
N ARG A 254 -18.64 14.42 4.50
CA ARG A 254 -18.61 15.34 3.34
C ARG A 254 -19.68 16.42 3.45
N VAL A 255 -20.75 16.16 4.21
CA VAL A 255 -21.86 17.08 4.40
C VAL A 255 -21.53 18.18 5.42
N ASN A 256 -20.61 17.93 6.36
CA ASN A 256 -20.24 18.90 7.40
C ASN A 256 -19.30 20.02 6.95
N ASN A 257 -18.71 19.95 5.75
CA ASN A 257 -17.85 21.01 5.20
C ASN A 257 -18.61 22.11 4.43
N GLY A 258 -19.94 22.16 4.58
CA GLY A 258 -20.82 23.16 3.96
C GLY A 258 -21.46 24.10 4.98
N ASN A 259 -20.65 24.83 5.75
CA ASN A 259 -21.03 26.04 6.48
C ASN A 259 -19.82 26.95 6.64
#